data_AF-A0A954MJ82-F1
#
_entry.id   AF-A0A954MJ82-F1
#
_cell.length_a   1.000
_cell.length_b   1.000
_cell.length_c   1.000
_cell.angle_alpha   90.00
_cell.angle_beta   90.00
_cell.angle_gamma   90.00
#
_symmetry.space_group_name_H-M   'P 1'
#
loop_
_entity.id
_entity.type
_entity.pdbx_description
1 polymer ?
#
loop_
_entity_poly.entity_id
_entity_poly.type
_entity_poly.pdbx_seq_one_letter_code
_entity_poly.pdbx_strand_id
1 'polypeptide(L)'
;MRSGVGESSRVDVHSGVPAIQPSPEQQPPAPRRPRPVRAWGMHTFRLMLLLCLLVLIRLQHARDMVRESQRALWEATIAQAQTAFPHADHWGEPDLRTGARSILDASGKRLGFALQTAPQANDIIGFSGPSNLLLLFDTEEVLRSAEILSSRDTRDHVQQIVDSPGFLPKLKGLTWTELAAAPPIDAVSGATLTSMAMYQGIVQRLGGDRPNRLFPDDPPVEWVQEVFPEGRSLTVEPGSSSLYAVRDEMGHELGQVLRTTPAADQVIGYQGPTETLVCLKPTDPTDPNSMRVCRIVIGRSYDNAEYVAYLREDWS
;
A
#
# COMPACT_ATOMS: atom_id res chain seq x y z
N MET A 1 58.90 72.27 -36.92
CA MET A 1 59.35 71.91 -38.29
C MET A 1 58.26 71.04 -38.88
N ARG A 2 57.58 71.32 -39.98
CA ARG A 2 57.76 72.21 -41.14
C ARG A 2 56.34 72.47 -41.69
N SER A 3 56.00 73.72 -41.99
CA SER A 3 55.73 74.23 -43.35
C SER A 3 54.70 73.40 -44.12
N GLY A 4 53.60 73.93 -44.63
CA GLY A 4 53.38 75.28 -45.14
C GLY A 4 52.83 75.15 -46.57
N VAL A 5 51.96 76.11 -46.91
CA VAL A 5 51.80 76.71 -48.25
C VAL A 5 51.18 75.86 -49.39
N GLY A 6 50.30 76.51 -50.15
CA GLY A 6 49.89 76.14 -51.52
C GLY A 6 48.40 75.83 -51.61
N GLU A 7 47.47 76.76 -51.82
CA GLU A 7 47.33 77.80 -52.87
C GLU A 7 46.82 77.26 -54.22
N SER A 8 45.81 77.97 -54.75
CA SER A 8 45.34 77.99 -56.16
C SER A 8 44.47 76.81 -56.60
N SER A 9 43.36 76.97 -57.33
CA SER A 9 42.66 78.15 -57.86
C SER A 9 41.31 77.69 -58.43
N ARG A 10 40.30 78.57 -58.28
CA ARG A 10 39.17 78.90 -59.19
C ARG A 10 38.57 77.82 -60.11
N VAL A 11 37.23 77.77 -60.12
CA VAL A 11 36.35 78.43 -61.13
C VAL A 11 34.90 78.41 -60.62
N ASP A 12 34.24 79.57 -60.66
CA ASP A 12 32.82 79.79 -60.39
C ASP A 12 31.90 79.24 -61.50
N VAL A 13 30.73 78.69 -61.16
CA VAL A 13 29.48 78.93 -61.91
C VAL A 13 28.27 78.91 -60.95
N HIS A 14 27.44 79.95 -61.09
CA HIS A 14 26.14 80.20 -60.49
C HIS A 14 25.15 79.02 -60.41
N SER A 15 24.37 78.97 -59.32
CA SER A 15 22.88 79.00 -59.37
C SER A 15 22.29 79.06 -57.94
N GLY A 16 21.34 79.98 -57.72
CA GLY A 16 20.89 80.40 -56.40
C GLY A 16 19.79 79.57 -55.72
N VAL A 17 19.43 79.99 -54.51
CA VAL A 17 18.15 79.71 -53.83
C VAL A 17 17.85 80.87 -52.85
N PRO A 18 16.63 81.45 -52.80
CA PRO A 18 16.24 82.49 -51.84
C PRO A 18 15.79 81.93 -50.47
N ALA A 19 15.92 82.79 -49.46
CA ALA A 19 15.77 82.51 -48.03
C ALA A 19 14.34 82.17 -47.54
N ILE A 20 14.28 81.27 -46.56
CA ILE A 20 13.09 80.83 -45.80
C ILE A 20 13.05 81.54 -44.44
N GLN A 21 11.89 82.08 -44.05
CA GLN A 21 11.63 82.67 -42.73
C GLN A 21 11.52 81.60 -41.62
N PRO A 22 11.99 81.86 -40.37
CA PRO A 22 11.94 80.88 -39.29
C PRO A 22 10.54 80.78 -38.63
N SER A 23 10.14 79.53 -38.33
CA SER A 23 8.93 79.14 -37.58
C SER A 23 9.15 79.18 -36.05
N PRO A 24 8.08 79.34 -35.24
CA PRO A 24 8.20 79.50 -33.78
C PRO A 24 8.52 78.19 -33.05
N GLU A 25 9.35 78.31 -32.00
CA GLU A 25 9.81 77.25 -31.08
C GLU A 25 8.68 76.41 -30.48
N GLN A 26 8.81 75.08 -30.58
CA GLN A 26 7.96 74.11 -29.88
C GLN A 26 8.62 73.71 -28.55
N GLN A 27 7.90 73.90 -27.43
CA GLN A 27 8.28 73.37 -26.11
C GLN A 27 8.23 71.82 -26.10
N PRO A 28 9.17 71.15 -25.40
CA PRO A 28 9.18 69.68 -25.34
C PRO A 28 8.02 69.14 -24.48
N PRO A 29 7.41 67.99 -24.86
CA PRO A 29 6.31 67.39 -24.12
C PRO A 29 6.74 66.77 -22.79
N ALA A 30 5.90 66.90 -21.76
CA ALA A 30 6.10 66.33 -20.43
C ALA A 30 6.15 64.78 -20.43
N PRO A 31 6.92 64.14 -19.52
CA PRO A 31 7.09 62.68 -19.52
C PRO A 31 5.79 61.95 -19.10
N ARG A 32 5.33 61.02 -19.94
CA ARG A 32 4.18 60.15 -19.66
C ARG A 32 4.51 59.16 -18.52
N ARG A 33 3.89 59.31 -17.36
CA ARG A 33 3.98 58.33 -16.26
C ARG A 33 3.30 57.00 -16.67
N PRO A 34 3.93 55.83 -16.45
CA PRO A 34 3.32 54.55 -16.79
C PRO A 34 2.07 54.30 -15.93
N ARG A 35 0.97 53.87 -16.57
CA ARG A 35 -0.31 53.61 -15.91
C ARG A 35 -0.19 52.40 -14.96
N PRO A 36 -0.46 52.54 -13.64
CA PRO A 36 -0.15 51.54 -12.62
C PRO A 36 -0.87 50.19 -12.79
N VAL A 37 -2.02 50.18 -13.49
CA VAL A 37 -2.83 48.97 -13.71
C VAL A 37 -2.11 47.92 -14.56
N ARG A 38 -1.28 48.33 -15.55
CA ARG A 38 -0.48 47.40 -16.36
C ARG A 38 0.67 46.78 -15.57
N ALA A 39 1.29 47.56 -14.68
CA ALA A 39 2.37 47.06 -13.83
C ALA A 39 1.83 46.02 -12.84
N TRP A 40 0.72 46.32 -12.15
CA TRP A 40 0.10 45.39 -11.20
C TRP A 40 -0.38 44.10 -11.87
N GLY A 41 -0.97 44.16 -13.06
CA GLY A 41 -1.37 42.95 -13.82
C GLY A 41 -0.19 42.06 -14.24
N MET A 42 0.96 42.65 -14.57
CA MET A 42 2.17 41.87 -14.86
C MET A 42 2.78 41.27 -13.59
N HIS A 43 2.73 41.99 -12.47
CA HIS A 43 3.22 41.47 -11.19
C HIS A 43 2.35 40.31 -10.68
N THR A 44 1.02 40.41 -10.78
CA THR A 44 0.12 39.31 -10.42
C THR A 44 0.34 38.11 -11.33
N PHE A 45 0.44 38.30 -12.65
CA PHE A 45 0.75 37.20 -13.58
C PHE A 45 2.09 36.53 -13.28
N ARG A 46 3.16 37.31 -13.05
CA ARG A 46 4.49 36.77 -12.69
C ARG A 46 4.45 36.00 -11.37
N LEU A 47 3.72 36.50 -10.38
CA LEU A 47 3.53 35.80 -9.10
C LEU A 47 2.76 34.49 -9.31
N MET A 48 1.72 34.50 -10.14
CA MET A 48 0.92 33.32 -10.45
C MET A 48 1.74 32.26 -11.21
N LEU A 49 2.57 32.70 -12.17
CA LEU A 49 3.48 31.83 -12.90
C LEU A 49 4.57 31.24 -11.99
N LEU A 50 5.13 32.03 -11.07
CA LEU A 50 6.07 31.55 -10.07
C LEU A 50 5.42 30.52 -9.14
N LEU A 51 4.21 30.78 -8.64
CA LEU A 51 3.46 29.84 -7.80
C LEU A 51 3.16 28.53 -8.56
N CYS A 52 2.74 28.62 -9.82
CA CYS A 52 2.51 27.47 -10.68
C CYS A 52 3.79 26.63 -10.85
N LEU A 53 4.93 27.28 -11.13
CA LEU A 53 6.22 26.62 -11.24
C LEU A 53 6.62 25.92 -9.92
N LEU A 54 6.45 26.58 -8.78
CA LEU A 54 6.73 25.99 -7.46
C LEU A 54 5.85 24.77 -7.17
N VAL A 55 4.57 24.81 -7.54
CA VAL A 55 3.65 23.67 -7.42
C VAL A 55 4.12 22.51 -8.29
N LEU A 56 4.50 22.78 -9.56
CA LEU A 56 5.01 21.74 -10.46
C LEU A 56 6.30 21.09 -9.93
N ILE A 57 7.24 21.90 -9.44
CA ILE A 57 8.48 21.39 -8.82
C ILE A 57 8.17 20.53 -7.60
N ARG A 58 7.27 20.98 -6.70
CA ARG A 58 6.87 20.21 -5.52
C ARG A 58 6.23 18.87 -5.90
N LEU A 59 5.34 18.86 -6.90
CA LEU A 59 4.70 17.63 -7.37
C LEU A 59 5.71 16.66 -7.99
N GLN A 60 6.67 17.17 -8.76
CA GLN A 60 7.73 16.35 -9.33
C GLN A 60 8.66 15.80 -8.25
N HIS A 61 9.12 16.64 -7.33
CA HIS A 61 9.96 16.22 -6.22
C HIS A 61 9.28 15.17 -5.34
N ALA A 62 7.99 15.33 -5.04
CA ALA A 62 7.21 14.33 -4.32
C ALA A 62 7.16 12.99 -5.07
N ARG A 63 7.00 13.00 -6.39
CA ARG A 63 7.06 11.78 -7.21
C ARG A 63 8.44 11.14 -7.19
N ASP A 64 9.50 11.92 -7.32
CA ASP A 64 10.87 11.40 -7.33
C ASP A 64 11.26 10.81 -5.97
N MET A 65 10.84 11.42 -4.86
CA MET A 65 11.00 10.86 -3.51
C MET A 65 10.26 9.51 -3.34
N VAL A 66 9.05 9.37 -3.90
CA VAL A 66 8.35 8.08 -3.91
C VAL A 66 9.08 7.05 -4.76
N ARG A 67 9.63 7.43 -5.92
CA ARG A 67 10.43 6.52 -6.74
C ARG A 67 11.68 6.05 -6.01
N GLU A 68 12.41 6.95 -5.37
CA GLU A 68 13.61 6.64 -4.62
C GLU A 68 13.30 5.72 -3.42
N SER A 69 12.21 5.97 -2.69
CA SER A 69 11.81 5.08 -1.59
C SER A 69 11.40 3.69 -2.09
N GLN A 70 10.62 3.60 -3.18
CA GLN A 70 10.28 2.32 -3.81
C GLN A 70 11.51 1.61 -4.39
N ARG A 71 12.54 2.35 -4.80
CA ARG A 71 13.84 1.78 -5.18
C ARG A 71 14.63 1.27 -3.98
N ALA A 72 14.64 2.01 -2.88
CA ALA A 72 15.33 1.60 -1.65
C ALA A 72 14.68 0.36 -1.00
N LEU A 73 13.37 0.20 -1.14
CA LEU A 73 12.61 -0.95 -0.63
C LEU A 73 12.66 -2.19 -1.53
N TRP A 74 13.21 -2.06 -2.74
CA TRP A 74 13.30 -3.17 -3.69
C TRP A 74 14.50 -4.04 -3.34
N GLU A 75 14.23 -5.26 -2.87
CA GLU A 75 15.23 -6.25 -2.45
C GLU A 75 15.53 -7.25 -3.57
N ALA A 76 14.63 -7.42 -4.54
CA ALA A 76 14.76 -8.44 -5.57
C ALA A 76 15.86 -8.15 -6.61
N THR A 77 16.64 -9.18 -6.89
CA THR A 77 17.70 -9.17 -7.91
C THR A 77 17.16 -9.62 -9.26
N ILE A 78 17.78 -9.18 -10.36
CA ILE A 78 17.38 -9.66 -11.69
C ILE A 78 17.62 -11.17 -11.86
N ALA A 79 18.59 -11.74 -11.15
CA ALA A 79 18.86 -13.18 -11.16
C ALA A 79 17.64 -13.99 -10.69
N GLN A 80 16.86 -13.46 -9.74
CA GLN A 80 15.60 -14.09 -9.32
C GLN A 80 14.54 -14.00 -10.42
N ALA A 81 14.48 -12.91 -11.19
CA ALA A 81 13.60 -12.86 -12.36
C ALA A 81 13.97 -13.90 -13.42
N GLN A 82 15.27 -14.17 -13.58
CA GLN A 82 15.81 -15.10 -14.57
C GLN A 82 15.43 -16.57 -14.29
N THR A 83 15.04 -16.92 -13.05
CA THR A 83 14.55 -18.27 -12.71
C THR A 83 13.25 -18.60 -13.46
N ALA A 84 12.39 -17.60 -13.67
CA ALA A 84 11.11 -17.73 -14.37
C ALA A 84 11.14 -17.17 -15.80
N PHE A 85 12.00 -16.19 -16.06
CA PHE A 85 12.12 -15.48 -17.33
C PHE A 85 13.59 -15.47 -17.79
N PRO A 86 14.09 -16.50 -18.49
CA PRO A 86 15.52 -16.63 -18.83
C PRO A 86 16.12 -15.45 -19.61
N HIS A 87 15.28 -14.66 -20.30
CA HIS A 87 15.70 -13.48 -21.05
C HIS A 87 15.57 -12.16 -20.27
N ALA A 88 15.21 -12.20 -18.98
CA ALA A 88 15.16 -11.02 -18.13
C ALA A 88 16.56 -10.41 -17.98
N ASP A 89 16.65 -9.11 -18.22
CA ASP A 89 17.92 -8.37 -18.24
C ASP A 89 17.94 -7.22 -17.22
N HIS A 90 16.83 -6.51 -17.06
CA HIS A 90 16.71 -5.44 -16.08
C HIS A 90 15.26 -5.18 -15.64
N TRP A 91 15.12 -4.48 -14.51
CA TRP A 91 13.84 -4.00 -14.01
C TRP A 91 13.45 -2.69 -14.68
N GLY A 92 12.17 -2.55 -15.01
CA GLY A 92 11.59 -1.25 -15.35
C GLY A 92 11.48 -0.31 -14.15
N GLU A 93 11.06 0.91 -14.42
CA GLU A 93 10.72 1.89 -13.38
C GLU A 93 9.59 1.36 -12.47
N PRO A 94 9.64 1.65 -11.15
CA PRO A 94 8.58 1.25 -10.25
C PRO A 94 7.30 2.02 -10.55
N ASP A 95 6.19 1.31 -10.62
CA ASP A 95 4.86 1.89 -10.64
C ASP A 95 4.61 2.64 -9.32
N LEU A 96 4.24 3.92 -9.40
CA LEU A 96 4.13 4.78 -8.22
C LEU A 96 2.98 4.41 -7.28
N ARG A 97 1.96 3.70 -7.79
CA ARG A 97 0.78 3.35 -7.01
C ARG A 97 0.96 2.00 -6.33
N THR A 98 1.55 1.06 -7.05
CA THR A 98 1.64 -0.33 -6.63
C THR A 98 3.04 -0.71 -6.19
N GLY A 99 4.10 -0.03 -6.61
CA GLY A 99 5.49 -0.48 -6.41
C GLY A 99 5.89 -1.64 -7.34
N ALA A 100 5.02 -2.04 -8.27
CA ALA A 100 5.32 -3.08 -9.25
C ALA A 100 6.44 -2.66 -10.20
N ARG A 101 7.23 -3.61 -10.68
CA ARG A 101 8.26 -3.35 -11.69
C ARG A 101 8.05 -4.23 -12.90
N SER A 102 8.17 -3.67 -14.09
CA SER A 102 8.19 -4.49 -15.31
C SER A 102 9.47 -5.33 -15.36
N ILE A 103 9.36 -6.55 -15.85
CA ILE A 103 10.50 -7.41 -16.20
C ILE A 103 10.79 -7.18 -17.68
N LEU A 104 11.97 -6.69 -18.01
CA LEU A 104 12.34 -6.32 -19.38
C LEU A 104 13.48 -7.21 -19.89
N ASP A 105 13.46 -7.53 -21.18
CA ASP A 105 14.61 -8.12 -21.85
C ASP A 105 15.64 -7.05 -22.28
N ALA A 106 16.78 -7.49 -22.82
CA ALA A 106 17.85 -6.61 -23.28
C ALA A 106 17.43 -5.62 -24.40
N SER A 107 16.32 -5.89 -25.09
CA SER A 107 15.74 -4.99 -26.11
C SER A 107 14.72 -4.00 -25.54
N GLY A 108 14.41 -4.09 -24.24
CA GLY A 108 13.39 -3.29 -23.57
C GLY A 108 11.96 -3.83 -23.75
N LYS A 109 11.79 -5.03 -24.31
CA LYS A 109 10.47 -5.66 -24.42
C LYS A 109 10.05 -6.19 -23.05
N ARG A 110 8.79 -5.94 -22.69
CA ARG A 110 8.19 -6.46 -21.45
C ARG A 110 7.94 -7.96 -21.55
N LEU A 111 8.50 -8.70 -20.60
CA LEU A 111 8.27 -10.14 -20.40
C LEU A 111 7.19 -10.41 -19.35
N GLY A 112 6.96 -9.45 -18.45
CA GLY A 112 6.05 -9.58 -17.33
C GLY A 112 6.21 -8.45 -16.33
N PHE A 113 5.87 -8.70 -15.07
CA PHE A 113 6.11 -7.78 -13.97
C PHE A 113 6.32 -8.51 -12.65
N ALA A 114 6.96 -7.83 -11.71
CA ALA A 114 7.25 -8.32 -10.39
C ALA A 114 6.64 -7.44 -9.30
N LEU A 115 6.27 -8.07 -8.19
CA LEU A 115 5.80 -7.43 -6.97
C LEU A 115 6.56 -7.99 -5.77
N GLN A 116 6.67 -7.17 -4.73
CA GLN A 116 7.01 -7.62 -3.40
C GLN A 116 5.77 -7.54 -2.50
N THR A 117 5.60 -8.46 -1.56
CA THR A 117 4.53 -8.36 -0.55
C THR A 117 4.81 -7.24 0.46
N ALA A 118 6.09 -6.95 0.75
CA ALA A 118 6.47 -5.80 1.56
C ALA A 118 6.47 -4.50 0.73
N PRO A 119 6.13 -3.34 1.34
CA PRO A 119 5.73 -3.19 2.75
C PRO A 119 4.23 -3.44 3.03
N GLN A 120 3.41 -3.66 2.00
CA GLN A 120 1.94 -3.68 2.12
C GLN A 120 1.39 -4.82 3.00
N ALA A 121 2.13 -5.92 3.15
CA ALA A 121 1.77 -7.07 3.97
C ALA A 121 2.59 -7.18 5.28
N ASN A 122 3.32 -6.12 5.68
CA ASN A 122 4.16 -6.17 6.87
C ASN A 122 3.38 -6.26 8.19
N ASP A 123 2.06 -5.97 8.16
CA ASP A 123 1.14 -6.15 9.28
C ASP A 123 0.73 -7.61 9.49
N ILE A 124 1.04 -8.50 8.55
CA ILE A 124 0.79 -9.93 8.68
C ILE A 124 2.03 -10.60 9.27
N ILE A 125 1.85 -11.13 10.46
CA ILE A 125 2.86 -11.77 11.29
C ILE A 125 2.68 -13.28 11.20
N GLY A 126 3.78 -13.97 10.87
CA GLY A 126 3.88 -15.42 10.98
C GLY A 126 4.04 -15.87 12.42
N PHE A 127 4.89 -16.86 12.64
CA PHE A 127 5.20 -17.32 14.00
C PHE A 127 6.05 -16.28 14.77
N SER A 128 7.09 -15.69 14.15
CA SER A 128 7.92 -14.65 14.81
C SER A 128 7.95 -13.29 14.13
N GLY A 129 7.45 -13.15 12.89
CA GLY A 129 7.51 -11.87 12.19
C GLY A 129 6.98 -11.91 10.76
N PRO A 130 6.97 -10.77 10.06
CA PRO A 130 6.52 -10.68 8.69
C PRO A 130 7.52 -11.31 7.71
N SER A 131 7.03 -11.67 6.54
CA SER A 131 7.84 -12.18 5.42
C SER A 131 7.61 -11.36 4.16
N ASN A 132 8.70 -11.06 3.44
CA ASN A 132 8.68 -10.42 2.14
C ASN A 132 8.83 -11.47 1.05
N LEU A 133 7.88 -11.54 0.13
CA LEU A 133 7.88 -12.47 -0.99
C LEU A 133 7.95 -11.69 -2.30
N LEU A 134 8.76 -12.19 -3.23
CA LEU A 134 8.79 -11.80 -4.63
C LEU A 134 7.77 -12.62 -5.40
N LEU A 135 6.87 -11.94 -6.09
CA LEU A 135 5.90 -12.53 -6.99
C LEU A 135 6.24 -12.11 -8.41
N LEU A 136 6.41 -13.08 -9.31
CA LEU A 136 6.74 -12.85 -10.70
C LEU A 136 5.57 -13.26 -11.58
N PHE A 137 4.96 -12.30 -12.26
CA PHE A 137 3.84 -12.50 -13.18
C PHE A 137 4.30 -12.28 -14.62
N ASP A 138 3.68 -12.99 -15.56
CA ASP A 138 3.87 -12.74 -16.99
C ASP A 138 2.98 -11.60 -17.51
N THR A 139 2.89 -11.46 -18.84
CA THR A 139 2.06 -10.46 -19.51
C THR A 139 0.57 -10.74 -19.42
N GLU A 140 0.16 -11.97 -19.11
CA GLU A 140 -1.23 -12.40 -18.92
C GLU A 140 -1.63 -12.39 -17.44
N GLU A 141 -0.81 -11.80 -16.56
CA GLU A 141 -1.02 -11.75 -15.12
C GLU A 141 -1.11 -13.14 -14.46
N VAL A 142 -0.42 -14.12 -15.04
CA VAL A 142 -0.27 -15.47 -14.48
C VAL A 142 1.01 -15.55 -13.66
N LEU A 143 0.90 -16.05 -12.43
CA LEU A 143 2.04 -16.22 -11.53
C LEU A 143 2.99 -17.30 -12.07
N ARG A 144 4.23 -16.91 -12.34
CA ARG A 144 5.30 -17.80 -12.83
C ARG A 144 6.22 -18.28 -11.71
N SER A 145 6.44 -17.47 -10.68
CA SER A 145 7.22 -17.82 -9.49
C SER A 145 6.76 -17.00 -8.28
N ALA A 146 6.85 -17.62 -7.10
CA ALA A 146 6.76 -16.96 -5.80
C ALA A 146 7.94 -17.39 -4.95
N GLU A 147 8.74 -16.44 -4.48
CA GLU A 147 10.00 -16.68 -3.78
C GLU A 147 10.08 -15.84 -2.50
N ILE A 148 10.68 -16.37 -1.45
CA ILE A 148 10.89 -15.63 -0.20
C ILE A 148 12.14 -14.78 -0.36
N LEU A 149 12.00 -13.44 -0.27
CA LEU A 149 13.12 -12.50 -0.30
C LEU A 149 13.78 -12.38 1.06
N SER A 150 12.96 -12.20 2.08
CA SER A 150 13.40 -12.05 3.46
C SER A 150 12.26 -12.46 4.40
N SER A 151 12.62 -12.91 5.60
CA SER A 151 11.66 -13.27 6.63
C SER A 151 12.22 -12.95 8.01
N ARG A 152 11.36 -12.44 8.88
CA ARG A 152 11.66 -12.28 10.32
C ARG A 152 11.12 -13.45 11.14
N ASP A 153 10.66 -14.51 10.48
CA ASP A 153 10.26 -15.74 11.14
C ASP A 153 11.47 -16.60 11.53
N THR A 154 11.25 -17.74 12.19
CA THR A 154 12.31 -18.69 12.50
C THR A 154 12.84 -19.31 11.21
N ARG A 155 14.16 -19.52 11.15
CA ARG A 155 14.81 -20.09 9.95
C ARG A 155 14.28 -21.50 9.65
N ASP A 156 13.99 -22.28 10.68
CA ASP A 156 13.49 -23.65 10.52
C ASP A 156 12.07 -23.68 9.92
N HIS A 157 11.16 -22.79 10.35
CA HIS A 157 9.83 -22.69 9.74
C HIS A 157 9.91 -22.23 8.28
N VAL A 158 10.77 -21.24 7.99
CA VAL A 158 11.01 -20.77 6.62
C VAL A 158 11.56 -21.89 5.75
N GLN A 159 12.51 -22.68 6.24
CA GLN A 159 13.10 -23.78 5.51
C GLN A 159 12.06 -24.88 5.19
N GLN A 160 11.19 -25.23 6.14
CA GLN A 160 10.09 -26.17 5.89
C GLN A 160 9.17 -25.71 4.76
N ILE A 161 8.95 -24.40 4.63
CA ILE A 161 8.15 -23.82 3.54
C ILE A 161 8.87 -23.88 2.21
N VAL A 162 10.17 -23.55 2.19
CA VAL A 162 11.02 -23.67 0.99
C VAL A 162 11.04 -25.10 0.46
N ASP A 163 11.14 -26.07 1.37
CA ASP A 163 11.20 -27.50 1.04
C ASP A 163 9.83 -28.11 0.71
N SER A 164 8.73 -27.35 0.87
CA SER A 164 7.37 -27.84 0.64
C SER A 164 6.94 -27.66 -0.83
N PRO A 165 6.84 -28.74 -1.62
CA PRO A 165 6.34 -28.64 -3.00
C PRO A 165 4.85 -28.29 -3.06
N GLY A 166 4.12 -28.52 -1.97
CA GLY A 166 2.67 -28.30 -1.89
C GLY A 166 2.24 -26.87 -1.56
N PHE A 167 3.19 -25.95 -1.34
CA PHE A 167 2.88 -24.61 -0.87
C PHE A 167 3.15 -23.52 -1.93
N LEU A 168 4.31 -22.83 -1.94
CA LEU A 168 4.58 -21.77 -2.93
C LEU A 168 4.51 -22.27 -4.39
N PRO A 169 5.06 -23.46 -4.73
CA PRO A 169 4.96 -23.98 -6.10
C PRO A 169 3.51 -24.25 -6.55
N LYS A 170 2.60 -24.57 -5.64
CA LYS A 170 1.17 -24.83 -5.92
C LYS A 170 0.44 -23.57 -6.39
N LEU A 171 0.96 -22.38 -6.10
CA LEU A 171 0.41 -21.10 -6.55
C LEU A 171 0.74 -20.79 -8.01
N LYS A 172 1.77 -21.42 -8.57
CA LYS A 172 2.21 -21.18 -9.95
C LYS A 172 1.10 -21.56 -10.93
N GLY A 173 0.88 -20.70 -11.92
CA GLY A 173 -0.18 -20.87 -12.93
C GLY A 173 -1.51 -20.24 -12.56
N LEU A 174 -1.68 -19.77 -11.31
CA LEU A 174 -2.84 -18.98 -10.93
C LEU A 174 -2.69 -17.54 -11.43
N THR A 175 -3.80 -16.97 -11.89
CA THR A 175 -3.90 -15.56 -12.29
C THR A 175 -3.93 -14.64 -11.06
N TRP A 176 -3.68 -13.34 -11.28
CA TRP A 176 -3.86 -12.30 -10.27
C TRP A 176 -5.22 -12.43 -9.57
N THR A 177 -6.29 -12.49 -10.36
CA THR A 177 -7.67 -12.50 -9.85
C THR A 177 -7.96 -13.77 -9.06
N GLU A 178 -7.49 -14.92 -9.52
CA GLU A 178 -7.62 -16.17 -8.77
C GLU A 178 -6.89 -16.07 -7.44
N LEU A 179 -5.63 -15.63 -7.41
CA LEU A 179 -4.88 -15.46 -6.15
C LEU A 179 -5.54 -14.47 -5.19
N ALA A 180 -6.03 -13.34 -5.71
CA ALA A 180 -6.75 -12.34 -4.91
C ALA A 180 -8.08 -12.88 -4.35
N ALA A 181 -8.72 -13.84 -5.03
CA ALA A 181 -9.90 -14.54 -4.52
C ALA A 181 -9.58 -15.57 -3.42
N ALA A 182 -8.30 -15.68 -3.02
CA ALA A 182 -7.83 -16.54 -1.96
C ALA A 182 -8.28 -18.01 -2.09
N PRO A 183 -7.81 -18.77 -3.11
CA PRO A 183 -8.14 -20.17 -3.29
C PRO A 183 -7.64 -21.03 -2.13
N PRO A 184 -8.32 -22.13 -1.78
CA PRO A 184 -7.86 -23.01 -0.70
C PRO A 184 -6.42 -23.48 -0.92
N ILE A 185 -5.59 -23.37 0.13
CA ILE A 185 -4.23 -23.92 0.15
C ILE A 185 -4.01 -24.61 1.49
N ASP A 186 -3.28 -25.71 1.46
CA ASP A 186 -2.90 -26.45 2.65
C ASP A 186 -1.76 -25.74 3.35
N ALA A 187 -1.82 -25.64 4.67
CA ALA A 187 -0.72 -25.12 5.45
C ALA A 187 0.45 -26.11 5.48
N VAL A 188 1.66 -25.58 5.69
CA VAL A 188 2.84 -26.41 5.89
C VAL A 188 2.84 -26.93 7.33
N SER A 189 2.93 -28.26 7.50
CA SER A 189 3.02 -28.89 8.82
C SER A 189 4.31 -28.44 9.52
N GLY A 190 4.20 -28.04 10.79
CA GLY A 190 5.32 -27.47 11.56
C GLY A 190 5.56 -25.97 11.30
N ALA A 191 5.07 -25.40 10.20
CA ALA A 191 5.22 -23.99 9.83
C ALA A 191 3.85 -23.37 9.47
N THR A 192 2.79 -23.74 10.18
CA THR A 192 1.40 -23.35 9.84
C THR A 192 1.19 -21.84 9.90
N LEU A 193 1.61 -21.18 10.98
CA LEU A 193 1.48 -19.72 11.11
C LEU A 193 2.30 -18.99 10.06
N THR A 194 3.56 -19.38 9.87
CA THR A 194 4.45 -18.78 8.86
C THR A 194 3.89 -18.95 7.44
N SER A 195 3.45 -20.15 7.06
CA SER A 195 2.92 -20.42 5.73
C SER A 195 1.59 -19.68 5.50
N MET A 196 0.65 -19.72 6.45
CA MET A 196 -0.60 -18.97 6.31
C MET A 196 -0.38 -17.46 6.26
N ALA A 197 0.57 -16.92 7.04
CA ALA A 197 0.95 -15.51 6.98
C ALA A 197 1.53 -15.12 5.61
N MET A 198 2.43 -15.92 5.04
CA MET A 198 2.96 -15.69 3.69
C MET A 198 1.84 -15.69 2.64
N TYR A 199 0.93 -16.66 2.73
CA TYR A 199 -0.21 -16.76 1.82
C TYR A 199 -1.17 -15.57 1.94
N GLN A 200 -1.56 -15.20 3.17
CA GLN A 200 -2.36 -14.00 3.43
C GLN A 200 -1.66 -12.73 2.93
N GLY A 201 -0.33 -12.67 3.04
CA GLY A 201 0.48 -11.57 2.53
C GLY A 201 0.40 -11.44 1.02
N ILE A 202 0.38 -12.56 0.30
CA ILE A 202 0.12 -12.57 -1.15
C ILE A 202 -1.29 -12.07 -1.44
N VAL A 203 -2.31 -12.62 -0.79
CA VAL A 203 -3.72 -12.22 -1.02
C VAL A 203 -3.92 -10.72 -0.77
N GLN A 204 -3.49 -10.21 0.38
CA GLN A 204 -3.56 -8.78 0.72
C GLN A 204 -2.81 -7.92 -0.29
N ARG A 205 -1.63 -8.39 -0.73
CA ARG A 205 -0.82 -7.64 -1.71
C ARG A 205 -1.52 -7.46 -3.04
N LEU A 206 -2.34 -8.44 -3.42
CA LEU A 206 -3.12 -8.45 -4.67
C LEU A 206 -4.50 -7.81 -4.50
N GLY A 207 -4.81 -7.26 -3.32
CA GLY A 207 -6.06 -6.58 -3.02
C GLY A 207 -7.22 -7.50 -2.66
N GLY A 208 -6.94 -8.76 -2.32
CA GLY A 208 -7.93 -9.73 -1.88
C GLY A 208 -8.34 -9.56 -0.41
N ASP A 209 -9.54 -10.03 -0.09
CA ASP A 209 -9.98 -10.17 1.30
C ASP A 209 -9.25 -11.33 1.97
N ARG A 210 -8.89 -11.16 3.24
CA ARG A 210 -8.18 -12.17 4.03
C ARG A 210 -9.20 -13.11 4.69
N PRO A 211 -9.46 -14.32 4.16
CA PRO A 211 -10.28 -15.27 4.87
C PRO A 211 -9.60 -15.65 6.20
N ASN A 212 -10.40 -15.78 7.24
CA ASN A 212 -9.99 -16.39 8.49
C ASN A 212 -9.66 -17.87 8.24
N ARG A 213 -8.37 -18.21 8.21
CA ARG A 213 -7.90 -19.58 7.98
C ARG A 213 -7.30 -20.25 9.19
N LEU A 214 -7.01 -19.49 10.25
CA LEU A 214 -6.48 -20.05 11.49
C LEU A 214 -7.61 -20.71 12.29
N PHE A 215 -8.79 -20.08 12.34
CA PHE A 215 -9.96 -20.64 13.02
C PHE A 215 -11.18 -20.63 12.08
N PRO A 216 -11.20 -21.42 11.00
CA PRO A 216 -12.24 -21.31 9.97
C PRO A 216 -13.63 -21.72 10.47
N ASP A 217 -13.70 -22.64 11.42
CA ASP A 217 -14.97 -23.21 11.88
C ASP A 217 -15.65 -22.29 12.90
N ASP A 218 -16.98 -22.25 12.85
CA ASP A 218 -17.79 -21.53 13.83
C ASP A 218 -17.58 -22.08 15.25
N PRO A 219 -17.71 -21.22 16.28
CA PRO A 219 -17.64 -21.66 17.65
C PRO A 219 -18.83 -22.58 17.99
N PRO A 220 -18.60 -23.71 18.65
CA PRO A 220 -19.68 -24.56 19.15
C PRO A 220 -20.44 -23.85 20.29
N VAL A 221 -21.75 -24.07 20.39
CA VAL A 221 -22.60 -23.43 21.42
C VAL A 221 -22.19 -23.85 22.84
N GLU A 222 -21.63 -25.05 22.97
CA GLU A 222 -21.16 -25.64 24.22
C GLU A 222 -20.12 -24.76 24.91
N TRP A 223 -19.31 -24.01 24.15
CA TRP A 223 -18.30 -23.12 24.74
C TRP A 223 -18.91 -21.98 25.56
N VAL A 224 -20.14 -21.58 25.26
CA VAL A 224 -20.80 -20.45 25.93
C VAL A 224 -21.89 -20.88 26.90
N GLN A 225 -22.14 -22.19 27.03
CA GLN A 225 -23.20 -22.73 27.90
C GLN A 225 -22.94 -22.51 29.40
N GLU A 226 -21.68 -22.34 29.82
CA GLU A 226 -21.36 -21.93 31.20
C GLU A 226 -21.95 -20.53 31.52
N VAL A 227 -21.97 -19.65 30.52
CA VAL A 227 -22.49 -18.28 30.64
C VAL A 227 -23.99 -18.21 30.33
N PHE A 228 -24.44 -19.00 29.36
CA PHE A 228 -25.82 -19.08 28.87
C PHE A 228 -26.31 -20.54 28.94
N PRO A 229 -26.72 -21.06 30.12
CA PRO A 229 -27.10 -22.47 30.28
C PRO A 229 -28.26 -22.93 29.39
N GLU A 230 -29.15 -21.99 29.05
CA GLU A 230 -30.30 -22.21 28.16
C GLU A 230 -29.95 -22.03 26.68
N GLY A 231 -28.70 -21.66 26.35
CA GLY A 231 -28.22 -21.47 24.99
C GLY A 231 -28.17 -22.77 24.20
N ARG A 232 -28.71 -22.73 22.97
CA ARG A 232 -28.83 -23.88 22.06
C ARG A 232 -28.33 -23.60 20.67
N SER A 233 -28.25 -22.33 20.26
CA SER A 233 -27.66 -21.95 18.99
C SER A 233 -26.89 -20.65 19.08
N LEU A 234 -25.89 -20.53 18.21
CA LEU A 234 -25.15 -19.31 17.92
C LEU A 234 -25.46 -18.92 16.48
N THR A 235 -26.07 -17.76 16.29
CA THR A 235 -26.41 -17.24 14.95
C THR A 235 -25.65 -15.96 14.69
N VAL A 236 -24.93 -15.89 13.58
CA VAL A 236 -24.22 -14.68 13.16
C VAL A 236 -25.21 -13.53 12.98
N GLU A 237 -24.91 -12.39 13.60
CA GLU A 237 -25.74 -11.19 13.52
C GLU A 237 -25.62 -10.52 12.14
N PRO A 238 -26.73 -10.01 11.57
CA PRO A 238 -26.69 -9.32 10.29
C PRO A 238 -25.71 -8.13 10.31
N GLY A 239 -24.78 -8.11 9.35
CA GLY A 239 -23.81 -7.03 9.21
C GLY A 239 -22.50 -7.19 10.00
N SER A 240 -22.33 -8.30 10.73
CA SER A 240 -21.05 -8.63 11.38
C SER A 240 -20.71 -10.11 11.20
N SER A 241 -19.50 -10.43 10.75
CA SER A 241 -19.02 -11.81 10.66
C SER A 241 -18.47 -12.39 11.98
N SER A 242 -18.35 -11.54 13.01
CA SER A 242 -17.73 -11.90 14.29
C SER A 242 -18.68 -11.75 15.49
N LEU A 243 -19.90 -11.23 15.30
CA LEU A 243 -20.88 -11.10 16.36
C LEU A 243 -21.95 -12.17 16.21
N TYR A 244 -22.23 -12.90 17.28
CA TYR A 244 -23.21 -13.98 17.32
C TYR A 244 -24.27 -13.67 18.37
N ALA A 245 -25.54 -13.87 18.05
CA ALA A 245 -26.60 -13.96 19.06
C ALA A 245 -26.67 -15.39 19.63
N VAL A 246 -26.79 -15.47 20.95
CA VAL A 246 -27.04 -16.71 21.67
C VAL A 246 -28.54 -16.87 21.84
N ARG A 247 -29.11 -17.98 21.35
CA ARG A 247 -30.56 -18.21 21.40
C ARG A 247 -30.93 -19.48 22.15
N ASP A 248 -32.07 -19.46 22.83
CA ASP A 248 -32.69 -20.61 23.49
C ASP A 248 -33.38 -21.56 22.49
N GLU A 249 -34.04 -22.62 22.98
CA GLU A 249 -34.81 -23.57 22.15
C GLU A 249 -36.00 -22.89 21.42
N MET A 250 -36.51 -21.79 21.97
CA MET A 250 -37.66 -21.06 21.43
C MET A 250 -37.23 -19.93 20.46
N GLY A 251 -35.93 -19.69 20.31
CA GLY A 251 -35.35 -18.65 19.46
C GLY A 251 -35.19 -17.28 20.14
N HIS A 252 -35.48 -17.16 21.44
CA HIS A 252 -35.27 -15.92 22.18
C HIS A 252 -33.78 -15.65 22.38
N GLU A 253 -33.39 -14.39 22.24
CA GLU A 253 -32.01 -13.97 22.45
C GLU A 253 -31.70 -13.86 23.95
N LEU A 254 -30.69 -14.59 24.39
CA LEU A 254 -30.18 -14.60 25.76
C LEU A 254 -29.04 -13.60 25.97
N GLY A 255 -28.38 -13.21 24.86
CA GLY A 255 -27.25 -12.29 24.83
C GLY A 255 -26.46 -12.45 23.53
N GLN A 256 -25.27 -11.85 23.51
CA GLN A 256 -24.40 -11.85 22.33
C GLN A 256 -22.99 -12.36 22.66
N VAL A 257 -22.28 -12.79 21.64
CA VAL A 257 -20.91 -13.26 21.73
C VAL A 257 -20.10 -12.60 20.61
N LEU A 258 -19.11 -11.81 20.99
CA LEU A 258 -18.14 -11.25 20.07
C LEU A 258 -16.94 -12.19 19.98
N ARG A 259 -16.74 -12.76 18.80
CA ARG A 259 -15.55 -13.54 18.43
C ARG A 259 -14.41 -12.59 18.08
N THR A 260 -13.24 -12.78 18.67
CA THR A 260 -12.08 -11.90 18.41
C THR A 260 -11.39 -12.19 17.07
N THR A 261 -11.57 -13.39 16.54
CA THR A 261 -11.11 -13.78 15.22
C THR A 261 -12.04 -13.22 14.11
N PRO A 262 -11.49 -12.80 12.95
CA PRO A 262 -10.05 -12.77 12.61
C PRO A 262 -9.31 -11.51 13.08
N ALA A 263 -10.00 -10.55 13.71
CA ALA A 263 -9.43 -9.25 14.04
C ALA A 263 -8.19 -9.34 14.98
N ALA A 264 -8.16 -10.34 15.87
CA ALA A 264 -7.09 -10.56 16.83
C ALA A 264 -6.09 -11.66 16.44
N ASP A 265 -6.21 -12.26 15.26
CA ASP A 265 -5.35 -13.40 14.85
C ASP A 265 -3.87 -13.02 14.71
N GLN A 266 -3.58 -11.72 14.59
CA GLN A 266 -2.23 -11.15 14.55
C GLN A 266 -1.64 -10.88 15.95
N VAL A 267 -2.42 -11.10 17.01
CA VAL A 267 -1.95 -11.02 18.39
C VAL A 267 -1.43 -12.40 18.79
N ILE A 268 -0.10 -12.54 18.74
CA ILE A 268 0.59 -13.78 19.05
C ILE A 268 0.88 -13.83 20.55
N GLY A 269 0.45 -14.91 21.22
CA GLY A 269 0.83 -15.23 22.59
C GLY A 269 2.24 -15.81 22.66
N TYR A 270 2.45 -16.88 23.42
CA TYR A 270 3.80 -17.47 23.52
C TYR A 270 4.19 -18.22 22.24
N GLN A 271 3.28 -18.99 21.65
CA GLN A 271 3.51 -19.81 20.45
C GLN A 271 2.51 -19.57 19.31
N GLY A 272 1.44 -18.83 19.54
CA GLY A 272 0.44 -18.58 18.51
C GLY A 272 -0.74 -17.74 18.98
N PRO A 273 -1.65 -17.39 18.06
CA PRO A 273 -2.88 -16.74 18.43
C PRO A 273 -3.83 -17.69 19.15
N THR A 274 -4.72 -17.09 19.94
CA THR A 274 -5.79 -17.79 20.65
C THR A 274 -7.12 -17.16 20.29
N GLU A 275 -8.04 -17.99 19.81
CA GLU A 275 -9.43 -17.58 19.59
C GLU A 275 -10.09 -17.33 20.94
N THR A 276 -10.75 -16.18 21.08
CA THR A 276 -11.52 -15.84 22.28
C THR A 276 -12.92 -15.36 21.94
N LEU A 277 -13.85 -15.68 22.83
CA LEU A 277 -15.24 -15.28 22.74
C LEU A 277 -15.57 -14.35 23.91
N VAL A 278 -15.90 -13.10 23.62
CA VAL A 278 -16.32 -12.12 24.60
C VAL A 278 -17.84 -12.22 24.74
N CYS A 279 -18.30 -12.79 25.86
CA CYS A 279 -19.71 -12.99 26.13
C CYS A 279 -20.33 -11.70 26.69
N LEU A 280 -21.44 -11.28 26.09
CA LEU A 280 -22.15 -10.05 26.37
C LEU A 280 -23.58 -10.37 26.84
N LYS A 281 -23.98 -9.81 27.99
CA LYS A 281 -25.36 -9.90 28.48
C LYS A 281 -26.05 -8.53 28.44
N PRO A 282 -27.34 -8.48 28.12
CA PRO A 282 -28.11 -7.25 28.23
C PRO A 282 -28.14 -6.81 29.70
N THR A 283 -27.97 -5.51 29.94
CA THR A 283 -28.09 -4.90 31.27
C THR A 283 -29.41 -4.18 31.46
N ASP A 284 -30.04 -3.75 30.38
CA ASP A 284 -31.38 -3.16 30.37
C ASP A 284 -32.23 -3.89 29.31
N PRO A 285 -33.33 -4.57 29.68
CA PRO A 285 -34.22 -5.24 28.73
C PRO A 285 -34.89 -4.30 27.72
N THR A 286 -34.88 -3.00 27.96
CA THR A 286 -35.53 -1.98 27.12
C THR A 286 -34.58 -1.28 26.16
N ASP A 287 -33.26 -1.40 26.35
CA ASP A 287 -32.24 -0.88 25.44
C ASP A 287 -31.42 -2.03 24.82
N PRO A 288 -31.64 -2.35 23.53
CA PRO A 288 -30.93 -3.44 22.86
C PRO A 288 -29.43 -3.21 22.71
N ASN A 289 -28.94 -1.98 22.89
CA ASN A 289 -27.50 -1.68 22.86
C ASN A 289 -26.84 -1.76 24.24
N SER A 290 -27.63 -1.97 25.29
CA SER A 290 -27.14 -1.96 26.66
C SER A 290 -26.52 -3.31 27.00
N MET A 291 -25.27 -3.51 26.60
CA MET A 291 -24.52 -4.75 26.81
C MET A 291 -23.39 -4.61 27.83
N ARG A 292 -23.17 -5.64 28.65
CA ARG A 292 -21.97 -5.78 29.48
C ARG A 292 -21.19 -7.04 29.16
N VAL A 293 -19.86 -6.94 29.17
CA VAL A 293 -18.98 -8.12 29.17
C VAL A 293 -19.18 -8.87 30.47
N CYS A 294 -19.47 -10.16 30.39
CA CYS A 294 -19.68 -11.02 31.55
C CYS A 294 -18.62 -12.10 31.70
N ARG A 295 -18.08 -12.62 30.59
CA ARG A 295 -17.00 -13.61 30.59
C ARG A 295 -16.23 -13.54 29.27
N ILE A 296 -14.96 -13.92 29.31
CA ILE A 296 -14.16 -14.23 28.13
C ILE A 296 -13.95 -15.74 28.14
N VAL A 297 -14.33 -16.41 27.06
CA VAL A 297 -14.13 -17.84 26.88
C VAL A 297 -12.96 -18.06 25.94
N ILE A 298 -12.04 -18.95 26.33
CA ILE A 298 -10.89 -19.35 25.52
C ILE A 298 -11.30 -20.50 24.59
N GLY A 299 -11.33 -20.25 23.29
CA GLY A 299 -11.67 -21.21 22.25
C GLY A 299 -10.49 -22.08 21.84
N ARG A 300 -10.34 -22.27 20.51
CA ARG A 300 -9.17 -22.93 19.92
C ARG A 300 -7.92 -22.04 20.07
N SER A 301 -6.75 -22.66 20.06
CA SER A 301 -5.49 -21.94 20.20
C SER A 301 -4.37 -22.64 19.43
N TYR A 302 -3.47 -21.83 18.86
CA TYR A 302 -2.16 -22.25 18.35
C TYR A 302 -1.04 -21.98 19.36
N ASP A 303 -1.40 -21.48 20.54
CA ASP A 303 -0.46 -21.27 21.64
C ASP A 303 -0.16 -22.59 22.37
N ASN A 304 0.75 -22.52 23.32
CA ASN A 304 1.15 -23.65 24.14
C ASN A 304 -0.03 -24.17 24.98
N ALA A 305 -0.27 -25.47 24.93
CA ALA A 305 -1.37 -26.11 25.66
C ALA A 305 -1.32 -25.88 27.18
N GLU A 306 -0.12 -25.84 27.78
CA GLU A 306 0.05 -25.59 29.22
C GLU A 306 -0.29 -24.13 29.57
N TYR A 307 0.15 -23.16 28.77
CA TYR A 307 -0.21 -21.75 28.99
C TYR A 307 -1.70 -21.48 28.79
N VAL A 308 -2.31 -22.12 27.78
CA VAL A 308 -3.75 -22.02 27.55
C VAL A 308 -4.54 -22.67 28.69
N ALA A 309 -4.03 -23.75 29.28
CA ALA A 309 -4.66 -24.41 30.43
C ALA A 309 -4.72 -23.46 31.64
N TYR A 310 -3.63 -22.75 31.96
CA TYR A 310 -3.65 -21.75 33.04
C TYR A 310 -4.73 -20.69 32.83
N LEU A 311 -4.90 -20.19 31.60
CA LEU A 311 -5.96 -19.21 31.30
C LEU A 311 -7.38 -19.79 31.45
N ARG A 312 -7.55 -21.11 31.37
CA ARG A 312 -8.85 -21.76 31.59
C ARG A 312 -9.10 -22.03 33.07
N GLU A 313 -8.04 -22.29 33.84
CA GLU A 313 -8.10 -22.60 35.26
C GLU A 313 -8.18 -21.34 36.14
N ASP A 314 -7.44 -20.28 35.79
CA ASP A 314 -7.33 -19.03 36.56
C ASP A 314 -8.65 -18.24 36.67
N TRP A 315 -9.68 -18.62 35.90
CA TRP A 315 -10.99 -17.97 35.87
C TRP A 315 -12.16 -18.92 36.20
N SER A 316 -11.86 -20.03 36.88
CA SER A 316 -12.84 -20.91 37.53
C SER A 316 -13.12 -20.52 38.99
#